data_AF-A0A6G1K2N2-F1
#
_entry.id   AF-A0A6G1K2N2-F1
#
_cell.length_a   1.000
_cell.length_b   1.000
_cell.length_c   1.000
_cell.angle_alpha   90.00
_cell.angle_beta   90.00
_cell.angle_gamma   90.00
#
_symmetry.space_group_name_H-M   'P 1'
#
loop_
_entity.id
_entity.type
_entity.pdbx_description
1 polymer ?
#
loop_
_entity_poly.entity_id
_entity_poly.type
_entity_poly.pdbx_seq_one_letter_code
_entity_poly.pdbx_strand_id
1 'polypeptide(L)'
;KTSKAIQAAECAYNTRVSGTQTFAVFTTDHQYDSSHGAPYGTCEAYTCASGTTFSTNADTWTFFWATAGVTGNSTGPGTGCIRSPDDGTCGCENSDGTFVYGGTDCK
;
A
#
# COMPACT_ATOMS: atom_id res chain seq x y z
N LYS A 1 7.10 -10.11 -2.35
CA LYS A 1 7.49 -9.23 -3.48
C LYS A 1 7.83 -7.87 -2.94
N THR A 2 8.90 -7.25 -3.42
CA THR A 2 9.32 -5.90 -3.01
C THR A 2 9.10 -4.94 -4.18
N SER A 3 8.38 -3.86 -3.92
CA SER A 3 8.13 -2.75 -4.85
C SER A 3 8.67 -1.46 -4.21
N LYS A 4 9.35 -0.63 -4.99
CA LYS A 4 9.99 0.61 -4.53
C LYS A 4 9.40 1.82 -5.25
N ALA A 5 9.52 3.00 -4.64
CA ALA A 5 9.05 4.27 -5.18
C ALA A 5 7.56 4.25 -5.59
N ILE A 6 6.74 3.70 -4.69
CA ILE A 6 5.30 3.51 -4.84
C ILE A 6 4.57 4.18 -3.68
N GLN A 7 3.30 4.53 -3.86
CA GLN A 7 2.53 5.18 -2.80
C GLN A 7 2.18 4.19 -1.69
N ALA A 8 2.11 4.68 -0.45
CA ALA A 8 1.53 3.91 0.66
C ALA A 8 0.10 3.44 0.32
N ALA A 9 -0.69 4.30 -0.35
CA ALA A 9 -2.02 3.96 -0.81
C ALA A 9 -2.01 2.78 -1.80
N GLU A 10 -1.11 2.79 -2.77
CA GLU A 10 -0.97 1.67 -3.70
C GLU A 10 -0.58 0.37 -2.96
N CYS A 11 0.28 0.45 -1.92
CA CYS A 11 0.61 -0.69 -1.07
C CYS A 11 -0.57 -1.21 -0.24
N ALA A 12 -1.47 -0.31 0.19
CA ALA A 12 -2.61 -0.64 1.04
C ALA A 12 -3.83 -1.17 0.26
N TYR A 13 -4.07 -0.68 -0.95
CA TYR A 13 -5.24 -1.08 -1.76
C TYR A 13 -4.97 -2.29 -2.66
N ASN A 14 -3.76 -2.42 -3.21
CA ASN A 14 -3.47 -3.41 -4.24
C ASN A 14 -2.70 -4.62 -3.70
N THR A 15 -3.11 -5.81 -4.13
CA THR A 15 -2.29 -7.02 -3.96
C THR A 15 -1.12 -6.97 -4.93
N ARG A 16 0.08 -7.31 -4.46
CA ARG A 16 1.30 -7.24 -5.27
C ARG A 16 1.84 -8.62 -5.66
N VAL A 17 1.53 -9.65 -4.89
CA VAL A 17 1.95 -11.03 -5.11
C VAL A 17 0.89 -11.80 -5.89
N SER A 18 1.31 -12.85 -6.60
CA SER A 18 0.37 -13.86 -7.11
C SER A 18 -0.11 -14.75 -5.96
N GLY A 19 -1.38 -15.15 -6.00
CA GLY A 19 -2.02 -15.93 -4.94
C GLY A 19 -2.57 -15.04 -3.82
N THR A 20 -2.71 -15.61 -2.62
CA THR A 20 -3.34 -14.93 -1.48
C THR A 20 -2.31 -14.08 -0.73
N GLN A 21 -2.31 -12.76 -0.98
CA GLN A 21 -1.58 -11.82 -0.13
C GLN A 21 -2.19 -11.80 1.27
N THR A 22 -1.36 -11.87 2.29
CA THR A 22 -1.78 -11.89 3.70
C THR A 22 -1.56 -10.52 4.35
N PHE A 23 -0.36 -9.96 4.19
CA PHE A 23 -0.01 -8.65 4.68
C PHE A 23 1.06 -8.00 3.80
N ALA A 24 1.22 -6.70 3.96
CA ALA A 24 2.31 -5.94 3.37
C ALA A 24 2.90 -4.97 4.41
N VAL A 25 4.22 -4.77 4.34
CA VAL A 25 4.95 -3.79 5.14
C VAL A 25 5.39 -2.67 4.22
N PHE A 26 5.03 -1.43 4.56
CA PHE A 26 5.43 -0.24 3.84
C PHE A 26 6.40 0.57 4.68
N THR A 27 7.56 0.92 4.14
CA THR A 27 8.51 1.85 4.77
C THR A 27 8.64 3.09 3.92
N THR A 28 8.38 4.24 4.52
CA THR A 28 8.41 5.55 3.87
C THR A 28 9.83 5.90 3.43
N ASP A 29 9.93 6.52 2.25
CA ASP A 29 11.16 7.06 1.71
C ASP A 29 11.01 8.58 1.57
N HIS A 30 11.57 9.29 2.56
CA HIS A 30 11.40 10.73 2.73
C HIS A 30 11.95 11.59 1.58
N GLN A 31 12.69 11.00 0.64
CA GLN A 31 13.10 11.73 -0.57
C GLN A 31 11.89 12.17 -1.43
N TYR A 32 10.72 11.54 -1.24
CA TYR A 32 9.50 11.81 -1.99
C TYR A 32 8.43 12.57 -1.18
N ASP A 33 8.78 13.15 -0.03
CA ASP A 33 7.80 13.84 0.82
C ASP A 33 7.12 15.04 0.13
N SER A 34 7.76 15.62 -0.89
CA SER A 34 7.21 16.69 -1.71
C SER A 34 6.48 16.22 -2.98
N SER A 35 6.48 14.92 -3.27
CA SER A 35 5.84 14.37 -4.46
C SER A 35 4.32 14.34 -4.36
N HIS A 36 3.64 14.53 -5.48
CA HIS A 36 2.19 14.31 -5.55
C HIS A 36 1.86 12.86 -5.24
N GLY A 37 0.92 12.64 -4.32
CA GLY A 37 0.55 11.30 -3.87
C GLY A 37 1.39 10.72 -2.73
N ALA A 38 2.31 11.51 -2.14
CA ALA A 38 3.05 11.11 -0.96
C ALA A 38 2.12 10.62 0.18
N PRO A 39 2.61 9.69 1.04
CA PRO A 39 3.98 9.18 1.10
C PRO A 39 4.29 8.10 0.07
N TYR A 40 5.52 8.13 -0.45
CA TYR A 40 6.10 7.04 -1.26
C TYR A 40 7.15 6.27 -0.46
N GLY A 41 7.43 5.04 -0.89
CA GLY A 41 8.37 4.19 -0.17
C GLY A 41 8.56 2.82 -0.77
N THR A 42 8.97 1.89 0.08
CA THR A 42 9.14 0.47 -0.25
C THR A 42 8.00 -0.34 0.36
N CYS A 43 7.29 -1.10 -0.46
CA CYS A 43 6.27 -2.07 -0.04
C CYS A 43 6.80 -3.49 -0.21
N GLU A 44 6.78 -4.25 0.87
CA GLU A 44 7.12 -5.66 0.92
C GLU A 44 5.85 -6.45 1.18
N ALA A 45 5.39 -7.20 0.18
CA ALA A 45 4.16 -7.99 0.22
C ALA A 45 4.47 -9.48 0.42
N TYR A 46 3.66 -10.14 1.26
CA TYR A 46 3.87 -11.51 1.70
C TYR A 46 2.62 -12.38 1.47
N THR A 47 2.85 -13.69 1.33
CA THR A 47 1.81 -14.73 1.26
C THR A 47 1.81 -15.64 2.49
N CYS A 48 2.82 -15.54 3.36
CA CYS A 48 2.89 -16.29 4.61
C CYS A 48 2.08 -15.62 5.73
N ALA A 49 1.78 -16.34 6.80
CA ALA A 49 1.20 -15.73 7.99
C ALA A 49 2.13 -14.64 8.55
N SER A 50 1.55 -13.53 9.03
CA SER A 50 2.33 -12.49 9.69
C SER A 50 2.87 -12.98 11.03
N GLY A 51 3.94 -12.34 11.51
CA GLY A 51 4.34 -12.47 12.91
C GLY A 51 3.26 -11.93 13.86
N THR A 52 3.38 -12.28 15.14
CA THR A 52 2.53 -11.76 16.23
C THR A 52 3.19 -10.60 16.99
N THR A 53 4.47 -10.35 16.73
CA THR A 53 5.26 -9.29 17.34
C THR A 53 5.88 -8.41 16.27
N PHE A 54 5.72 -7.09 16.43
CA PHE A 54 6.24 -6.08 15.51
C PHE A 54 7.06 -5.06 16.28
N SER A 55 8.16 -4.63 15.70
CA SER A 55 8.90 -3.47 16.19
C SER A 55 8.19 -2.20 15.76
N THR A 56 8.07 -1.22 16.65
CA THR A 56 7.52 0.09 16.32
C THR A 56 8.53 0.91 15.53
N ASN A 57 8.09 1.47 14.40
CA ASN A 57 8.84 2.44 13.61
C ASN A 57 7.85 3.49 13.08
N ALA A 58 8.18 4.77 13.25
CA ALA A 58 7.31 5.88 12.84
C ALA A 58 7.09 5.94 11.32
N ASP A 59 8.06 5.45 10.55
CA ASP A 59 8.05 5.53 9.08
C ASP A 59 7.52 4.25 8.44
N THR A 60 7.11 3.26 9.24
CA THR A 60 6.68 1.93 8.78
C THR A 60 5.23 1.65 9.12
N TRP A 61 4.48 1.18 8.12
CA TRP A 61 3.09 0.78 8.23
C TRP A 61 2.95 -0.70 7.84
N THR A 62 2.03 -1.42 8.49
CA THR A 62 1.69 -2.79 8.11
C THR A 62 0.21 -2.87 7.76
N PHE A 63 -0.09 -3.35 6.57
CA PHE A 63 -1.45 -3.52 6.05
C PHE A 63 -1.81 -4.99 6.05
N PHE A 64 -2.98 -5.33 6.59
CA PHE A 64 -3.45 -6.71 6.74
C PHE A 64 -4.73 -6.92 5.94
N TRP A 65 -4.77 -8.00 5.15
CA TRP A 65 -5.99 -8.43 4.50
C TRP A 65 -6.74 -9.40 5.42
N ALA A 66 -8.05 -9.21 5.60
CA ALA A 66 -8.85 -10.02 6.53
C ALA A 66 -8.81 -11.52 6.20
N THR A 67 -8.57 -11.88 4.93
CA THR A 67 -8.34 -13.26 4.48
C THR A 67 -7.13 -13.93 5.13
N ALA A 68 -6.24 -13.17 5.76
CA ALA A 68 -5.11 -13.66 6.53
C ALA A 68 -5.49 -14.17 7.94
N GLY A 69 -6.74 -13.98 8.39
CA GLY A 69 -7.17 -14.32 9.75
C GLY A 69 -6.58 -13.42 10.84
N VAL A 70 -5.89 -12.35 10.45
CA VAL A 70 -5.37 -11.30 11.32
C VAL A 70 -5.89 -9.95 10.86
N THR A 71 -6.20 -9.07 11.81
CA THR A 71 -6.67 -7.72 11.54
C THR A 71 -5.72 -6.71 12.15
N GLY A 72 -5.49 -5.60 11.45
CA GLY A 72 -4.75 -4.46 12.00
C GLY A 72 -5.50 -3.81 13.18
N ASN A 73 -4.81 -2.88 13.85
CA ASN A 73 -5.37 -2.09 14.96
C ASN A 73 -6.50 -1.13 14.54
N SER A 74 -6.71 -0.95 13.23
CA SER A 74 -7.73 -0.09 12.67
C SER A 74 -8.29 -0.72 11.39
N THR A 75 -9.57 -0.49 11.14
CA THR A 75 -10.26 -0.98 9.94
C THR A 75 -10.01 -0.07 8.74
N GLY A 76 -10.02 -0.65 7.55
CA GLY A 76 -9.83 0.06 6.30
C GLY A 76 -8.36 0.09 5.86
N PRO A 77 -8.04 0.83 4.78
CA PRO A 77 -6.73 0.79 4.14
C PRO A 77 -5.64 1.50 4.94
N GLY A 78 -5.99 2.34 5.92
CA GLY A 78 -5.02 3.12 6.70
C GLY A 78 -4.38 4.28 5.92
N THR A 79 -4.81 4.52 4.68
CA THR A 79 -4.33 5.58 3.80
C THR A 79 -5.49 6.30 3.12
N GLY A 80 -5.21 7.44 2.46
CA GLY A 80 -6.12 8.04 1.49
C GLY A 80 -6.24 7.22 0.19
N CYS A 81 -6.93 7.78 -0.81
CA CYS A 81 -7.01 7.24 -2.17
C CYS A 81 -5.60 7.07 -2.79
N ILE A 82 -5.48 6.21 -3.81
CA ILE A 82 -4.32 6.28 -4.72
C ILE A 82 -4.44 7.59 -5.49
N ARG A 83 -3.33 8.31 -5.63
CA ARG A 83 -3.29 9.63 -6.28
C ARG A 83 -2.47 9.57 -7.56
N SER A 84 -2.77 10.45 -8.51
CA SER A 84 -1.90 10.62 -9.66
C SER A 84 -0.54 11.18 -9.22
N PRO A 85 0.59 10.66 -9.75
CA PRO A 85 1.91 11.23 -9.51
C PRO A 85 2.10 12.60 -10.18
N ASP A 86 1.23 12.99 -11.11
CA ASP A 86 1.36 14.23 -11.88
C ASP A 86 0.73 15.43 -11.15
N ASP A 87 -0.42 15.24 -10.51
CA ASP A 87 -1.21 16.34 -9.93
C ASP A 87 -1.81 16.04 -8.54
N GLY A 88 -1.67 14.81 -8.04
CA GLY A 88 -2.18 14.39 -6.74
C GLY A 88 -3.69 14.12 -6.71
N THR A 89 -4.37 14.16 -7.85
CA THR A 89 -5.81 13.87 -7.96
C THR A 89 -6.10 12.42 -7.59
N CYS A 90 -7.17 12.18 -6.83
CA CYS A 90 -7.59 10.82 -6.47
C CYS A 90 -8.01 9.99 -7.68
N GLY A 91 -7.71 8.71 -7.62
CA GLY A 91 -8.16 7.70 -8.54
C GLY A 91 -7.84 6.31 -8.02
N CYS A 92 -7.60 5.39 -8.93
CA CYS A 92 -7.10 4.06 -8.63
C CYS A 92 -6.13 3.59 -9.71
N GLU A 93 -5.37 2.53 -9.43
CA GLU A 93 -4.40 1.97 -10.36
C GLU A 93 -4.78 0.52 -10.67
N ASN A 94 -4.83 0.18 -11.96
CA ASN A 94 -5.02 -1.20 -12.40
C ASN A 94 -3.77 -2.04 -12.15
N SER A 95 -3.93 -3.35 -12.17
CA SER A 95 -2.85 -4.34 -12.02
C SER A 95 -1.72 -4.23 -13.06
N ASP A 96 -1.95 -3.54 -14.19
CA ASP A 96 -0.95 -3.24 -15.22
C ASP A 96 -0.17 -1.92 -14.97
N GLY A 97 -0.48 -1.20 -13.89
CA GLY A 97 0.12 0.08 -13.53
C GLY A 97 -0.57 1.30 -14.15
N THR A 98 -1.68 1.12 -14.88
CA THR A 98 -2.42 2.25 -15.47
C THR A 98 -3.23 2.97 -14.40
N PHE A 99 -2.98 4.28 -14.23
CA PHE A 99 -3.76 5.13 -13.35
C PHE A 99 -5.07 5.59 -13.99
N VAL A 100 -6.17 5.51 -13.24
CA VAL A 100 -7.51 5.91 -13.66
C VAL A 100 -8.03 7.02 -12.72
N TYR A 101 -8.11 8.23 -13.26
CA TYR A 101 -8.62 9.40 -12.54
C TYR A 101 -10.07 9.20 -12.09
N GLY A 102 -10.36 9.54 -10.83
CA GLY A 102 -11.70 9.40 -10.24
C GLY A 102 -12.20 7.96 -10.10
N GLY A 103 -11.39 6.97 -10.44
CA GLY A 103 -11.76 5.56 -10.32
C GLY A 103 -11.84 5.13 -8.86
N THR A 104 -12.84 4.31 -8.53
CA THR A 104 -13.03 3.72 -7.20
C THR A 104 -13.05 2.18 -7.22
N ASP A 105 -12.92 1.55 -8.39
CA ASP A 105 -13.04 0.10 -8.61
C ASP A 105 -12.08 -0.38 -9.73
N CYS A 106 -10.78 -0.12 -9.55
CA CYS A 106 -9.74 -0.59 -10.48
C CYS A 106 -9.45 -2.09 -10.28
N LYS A 107 -8.98 -2.74 -11.35
CA LYS A 107 -8.81 -4.20 -11.45
C LYS A 107 -7.35 -4.63 -11.49
#